data_AF-A0A0S8BMD7-F1
#
_entry.id   AF-A0A0S8BMD7-F1
#
_cell.length_a   1.000
_cell.length_b   1.000
_cell.length_c   1.000
_cell.angle_alpha   90.00
_cell.angle_beta   90.00
_cell.angle_gamma   90.00
#
_symmetry.space_group_name_H-M   'P 1'
#
loop_
_entity.id
_entity.type
_entity.pdbx_description
1 polymer ?
#
loop_
_entity_poly.entity_id
_entity_poly.type
_entity_poly.pdbx_seq_one_letter_code
_entity_poly.pdbx_strand_id
1 'polypeptide(L)'
;MTVNTRKIHFLFLTVFLVHGLSVNAHILEAPPGYDPHTHKTPHQVIAIFLEAVDRGELHFFGKPLSRIDINPIRVEYVYELDQSTPTITIYSEFTRSMTIPGQTDCTAKAISAVMDSKGHIIDSTLHVWPKGLSE
;
A
#
# COMPACT_ATOMS: atom_id res chain seq x y z
N MET A 1 68.11 19.11 27.73
CA MET A 1 67.29 17.92 28.01
C MET A 1 65.86 18.39 28.14
N THR A 2 65.00 17.85 27.27
CA THR A 2 63.90 18.56 26.62
C THR A 2 62.56 18.19 27.27
N VAL A 3 61.74 19.21 27.52
CA VAL A 3 60.27 19.29 27.43
C VAL A 3 59.47 17.98 27.59
N ASN A 4 58.57 17.93 28.59
CA ASN A 4 57.42 17.01 28.56
C ASN A 4 56.13 17.79 28.85
N THR A 5 55.52 18.30 27.79
CA THR A 5 54.26 19.06 27.80
C THR A 5 53.10 18.16 27.43
N ARG A 6 52.05 18.19 28.27
CA ARG A 6 50.63 18.12 27.91
C ARG A 6 50.19 16.95 27.01
N LYS A 7 49.77 15.86 27.65
CA LYS A 7 48.69 15.00 27.13
C LYS A 7 47.35 15.71 27.34
N ILE A 8 47.00 16.64 26.47
CA ILE A 8 45.67 17.26 26.41
C ILE A 8 45.18 17.10 24.96
N HIS A 9 43.93 16.69 24.81
CA HIS A 9 43.17 16.47 23.56
C HIS A 9 43.18 15.06 22.96
N PHE A 10 42.69 14.09 23.75
CA PHE A 10 41.97 12.94 23.19
C PHE A 10 40.49 13.09 23.55
N LEU A 11 39.80 13.96 22.81
CA LEU A 11 38.34 13.94 22.75
C LEU A 11 37.93 14.54 21.40
N PHE A 12 38.26 13.83 20.32
CA PHE A 12 37.49 13.97 19.08
C PHE A 12 36.13 13.36 19.35
N LEU A 13 35.27 14.18 19.97
CA LEU A 13 33.84 13.94 20.09
C LEU A 13 33.26 14.07 18.67
N THR A 14 33.40 13.03 17.86
CA THR A 14 32.63 12.84 16.64
C THR A 14 31.20 12.56 17.06
N VAL A 15 30.47 13.63 17.39
CA VAL A 15 29.01 13.62 17.35
C VAL A 15 28.65 13.56 15.86
N PHE A 16 28.68 12.36 15.29
CA PHE A 16 27.92 12.06 14.08
C PHE A 16 26.44 12.09 14.50
N LEU A 17 25.92 13.30 14.55
CA LEU A 17 24.50 13.57 14.63
C LEU A 17 23.94 13.14 13.28
N VAL A 18 23.67 11.84 13.13
CA VAL A 18 22.94 11.27 12.00
C VAL A 18 21.51 11.77 12.11
N HIS A 19 21.30 13.03 11.80
CA HIS A 19 20.01 13.51 11.35
C HIS A 19 19.79 12.79 10.04
N GLY A 20 18.90 11.80 10.06
CA GLY A 20 18.37 11.17 8.86
C GLY A 20 17.75 12.25 8.00
N LEU A 21 18.55 12.80 7.09
CA LEU A 21 18.08 13.60 5.98
C LEU A 21 17.36 12.59 5.08
N SER A 22 16.06 12.43 5.31
CA SER A 22 15.18 11.81 4.33
C SER A 22 15.23 12.67 3.09
N VAL A 23 16.11 12.33 2.15
CA VAL A 23 16.12 12.95 0.83
C VAL A 23 14.93 12.35 0.08
N ASN A 24 13.79 13.04 0.14
CA ASN A 24 12.67 12.73 -0.74
C ASN A 24 13.08 13.14 -2.16
N ALA A 25 13.38 12.15 -3.01
CA ALA A 25 13.54 12.39 -4.43
C ALA A 25 12.16 12.74 -5.03
N HIS A 26 11.80 14.01 -5.02
CA HIS A 26 10.60 14.51 -5.67
C HIS A 26 10.86 14.59 -7.17
N ILE A 27 10.24 13.69 -7.94
CA ILE A 27 10.22 13.80 -9.39
C ILE A 27 9.20 14.91 -9.72
N LEU A 28 9.70 16.09 -10.12
CA LEU A 28 8.88 17.27 -10.46
C LEU A 28 8.09 17.08 -11.77
N GLU A 29 8.54 16.19 -12.65
CA GLU A 29 7.99 16.02 -14.00
C GLU A 29 7.90 14.55 -14.38
N ALA A 30 6.81 14.16 -15.04
CA ALA A 30 6.65 12.80 -15.52
C ALA A 30 7.79 12.44 -16.49
N PRO A 31 8.26 11.18 -16.50
CA PRO A 31 9.32 10.75 -17.40
C PRO A 31 8.98 11.06 -18.87
N PRO A 32 9.96 11.38 -19.72
CA PRO A 32 9.74 11.58 -21.14
C PRO A 32 9.04 10.36 -21.75
N GLY A 33 7.87 10.56 -22.37
CA GLY A 33 7.05 9.48 -22.95
C GLY A 33 5.95 8.93 -22.03
N TYR A 34 5.81 9.43 -20.81
CA TYR A 34 4.63 9.17 -19.99
C TYR A 34 3.43 9.94 -20.54
N ASP A 35 2.47 9.23 -21.14
CA ASP A 35 1.17 9.79 -21.50
C ASP A 35 0.12 9.41 -20.43
N PRO A 36 -0.33 10.37 -19.60
CA PRO A 36 -1.34 10.13 -18.56
C PRO A 36 -2.69 9.69 -19.11
N HIS A 37 -2.94 9.84 -20.42
CA HIS A 37 -4.19 9.45 -21.09
C HIS A 37 -4.23 8.00 -21.55
N THR A 38 -3.10 7.28 -21.50
CA THR A 38 -3.04 5.87 -21.90
C THR A 38 -3.70 4.93 -20.90
N HIS A 39 -3.85 5.37 -19.65
CA HIS A 39 -4.37 4.56 -18.56
C HIS A 39 -5.68 5.12 -18.03
N LYS A 40 -6.55 4.22 -17.56
CA LYS A 40 -7.74 4.63 -16.82
C LYS A 40 -7.29 5.42 -15.60
N THR A 41 -7.99 6.51 -15.29
CA THR A 41 -7.72 7.25 -14.06
C THR A 41 -8.05 6.39 -12.85
N PRO A 42 -7.44 6.63 -11.66
CA PRO A 42 -7.79 5.88 -10.45
C PRO A 42 -9.30 5.87 -10.16
N HIS A 43 -10.01 6.96 -10.42
CA HIS A 43 -11.47 7.04 -10.26
C HIS A 43 -12.23 6.12 -11.23
N GLN A 44 -11.79 6.01 -12.48
CA GLN A 44 -12.38 5.09 -13.45
C GLN A 44 -12.13 3.63 -13.04
N VAL A 45 -10.94 3.32 -12.56
CA VAL A 45 -10.63 1.97 -12.02
C VAL A 45 -11.51 1.63 -10.83
N ILE A 46 -11.68 2.56 -9.89
CA ILE A 46 -12.55 2.37 -8.72
C ILE A 46 -13.99 2.10 -9.15
N ALA A 47 -14.51 2.80 -10.16
CA ALA A 47 -15.86 2.56 -10.66
C ALA A 47 -16.02 1.13 -11.19
N ILE A 48 -15.08 0.65 -12.02
CA ILE A 48 -15.10 -0.72 -12.56
C ILE A 48 -14.94 -1.75 -11.44
N PHE A 49 -14.07 -1.48 -10.46
CA PHE A 49 -13.89 -2.33 -9.28
C PHE A 49 -15.21 -2.50 -8.50
N LEU A 50 -15.91 -1.40 -8.23
CA LEU A 50 -17.18 -1.44 -7.50
C LEU A 50 -18.26 -2.18 -8.30
N GLU A 51 -18.31 -2.00 -9.63
CA GLU A 51 -19.18 -2.80 -10.49
C GLU A 51 -18.86 -4.31 -10.38
N ALA A 52 -17.58 -4.69 -10.32
CA ALA A 52 -17.17 -6.08 -10.13
C ALA A 52 -17.61 -6.63 -8.76
N VAL A 53 -17.52 -5.81 -7.71
CA VAL A 53 -18.04 -6.13 -6.38
C VAL A 53 -19.56 -6.32 -6.42
N ASP A 54 -20.30 -5.48 -7.14
CA ASP A 54 -21.75 -5.63 -7.29
C ASP A 54 -22.16 -6.86 -8.11
N ARG A 55 -21.31 -7.31 -9.04
CA ARG A 55 -21.46 -8.62 -9.71
C ARG A 55 -21.20 -9.79 -8.75
N GLY A 56 -20.75 -9.50 -7.53
CA GLY A 56 -20.44 -10.48 -6.52
C GLY A 56 -19.07 -11.11 -6.70
N GLU A 57 -18.14 -10.54 -7.46
CA GLU A 57 -16.84 -11.19 -7.71
C GLU A 57 -15.97 -11.23 -6.44
N LEU A 58 -16.10 -10.23 -5.57
CA LEU A 58 -15.38 -10.16 -4.31
C LEU A 58 -16.10 -10.92 -3.21
N HIS A 59 -15.52 -12.04 -2.78
CA HIS A 59 -16.11 -12.89 -1.73
C HIS A 59 -15.24 -12.95 -0.49
N PHE A 60 -15.91 -13.07 0.65
CA PHE A 60 -15.28 -13.26 1.93
C PHE A 60 -16.01 -14.32 2.76
N PHE A 61 -15.28 -15.36 3.17
CA PHE A 61 -15.83 -16.54 3.88
C PHE A 61 -17.13 -17.09 3.25
N GLY A 62 -17.16 -17.18 1.92
CA GLY A 62 -18.30 -17.70 1.18
C GLY A 62 -19.48 -16.74 1.05
N LYS A 63 -19.33 -15.47 1.42
CA LYS A 63 -20.34 -14.41 1.21
C LYS A 63 -19.80 -13.34 0.27
N PRO A 64 -20.56 -12.92 -0.76
CA PRO A 64 -20.16 -11.79 -1.57
C PRO A 64 -20.17 -10.52 -0.71
N LEU A 65 -19.17 -9.67 -0.91
CA LEU A 65 -19.16 -8.32 -0.37
C LEU A 65 -19.96 -7.40 -1.28
N SER A 66 -20.47 -6.32 -0.71
CA SER A 66 -21.15 -5.27 -1.46
C SER A 66 -20.35 -3.97 -1.42
N ARG A 67 -20.66 -3.05 -2.33
CA ARG A 67 -20.00 -1.73 -2.38
C ARG A 67 -20.10 -0.91 -1.08
N ILE A 68 -21.07 -1.20 -0.20
CA ILE A 68 -21.24 -0.50 1.08
C ILE A 68 -20.36 -1.08 2.19
N ASP A 69 -19.77 -2.25 1.97
CA ASP A 69 -18.92 -2.93 2.96
C ASP A 69 -17.46 -2.45 2.88
N ILE A 70 -17.09 -1.81 1.78
CA ILE A 70 -15.71 -1.44 1.45
C ILE A 70 -15.61 0.04 1.06
N ASN A 71 -14.47 0.65 1.42
CA ASN A 71 -14.08 1.99 1.04
C ASN A 71 -12.71 1.93 0.33
N PRO A 72 -12.66 2.05 -1.02
CA PRO A 72 -11.41 2.11 -1.75
C PRO A 72 -10.57 3.33 -1.36
N ILE A 73 -9.31 3.10 -0.98
CA ILE A 73 -8.39 4.15 -0.50
C ILE A 73 -7.16 4.34 -1.39
N ARG A 74 -6.77 3.33 -2.17
CA ARG A 74 -5.58 3.39 -3.03
C ARG A 74 -5.70 2.47 -4.24
N VAL A 75 -5.16 2.93 -5.37
CA VAL A 75 -4.97 2.13 -6.58
C VAL A 75 -3.48 2.08 -6.88
N GLU A 76 -2.95 0.89 -7.11
CA GLU A 76 -1.59 0.64 -7.54
C GLU A 76 -1.58 0.03 -8.95
N TYR A 77 -0.69 0.53 -9.80
CA TYR A 77 -0.40 -0.03 -11.12
C TYR A 77 1.00 -0.63 -11.07
N VAL A 78 1.08 -1.96 -11.16
CA VAL A 78 2.34 -2.69 -11.09
C VAL A 78 2.68 -3.20 -12.49
N TYR A 79 3.83 -2.77 -13.00
CA TYR A 79 4.36 -3.23 -14.28
C TYR A 79 5.42 -4.28 -14.03
N GLU A 80 5.17 -5.49 -14.52
CA GLU A 80 6.24 -6.48 -14.67
C GLU A 80 7.06 -6.14 -15.92
N LEU A 81 8.38 -6.34 -15.86
CA LEU A 81 9.29 -5.96 -16.95
C LEU A 81 9.04 -6.75 -18.24
N ASP A 82 8.42 -7.92 -18.14
CA ASP A 82 8.08 -8.80 -19.25
C ASP A 82 6.62 -8.65 -19.71
N GLN A 83 5.84 -7.75 -19.11
CA GLN A 83 4.44 -7.51 -19.45
C GLN A 83 4.21 -6.09 -19.95
N SER A 84 3.40 -5.96 -21.01
CA SER A 84 3.03 -4.66 -21.59
C SER A 84 1.84 -3.99 -20.90
N THR A 85 1.14 -4.71 -20.03
CA THR A 85 -0.04 -4.23 -19.30
C THR A 85 0.19 -4.32 -17.80
N PRO A 86 -0.14 -3.29 -17.02
CA PRO A 86 0.03 -3.35 -15.58
C PRO A 86 -1.02 -4.28 -14.96
N THR A 87 -0.62 -4.93 -13.88
CA THR A 87 -1.56 -5.46 -12.90
C THR A 87 -2.09 -4.31 -12.05
N ILE A 88 -3.40 -4.30 -11.80
CA ILE A 88 -4.05 -3.23 -11.03
C ILE A 88 -4.47 -3.78 -9.67
N THR A 89 -3.94 -3.20 -8.59
CA THR A 89 -4.30 -3.58 -7.23
C THR A 89 -5.06 -2.45 -6.55
N ILE A 90 -6.23 -2.76 -6.00
CA ILE A 90 -7.08 -1.82 -5.29
C ILE A 90 -7.04 -2.17 -3.81
N TYR A 91 -6.65 -1.22 -2.97
CA TYR A 91 -6.69 -1.34 -1.53
C TYR A 91 -7.94 -0.66 -1.01
N SER A 92 -8.69 -1.40 -0.21
CA SER A 92 -9.93 -0.92 0.40
C SER A 92 -9.92 -1.23 1.89
N GLU A 93 -10.44 -0.30 2.69
CA GLU A 93 -10.76 -0.56 4.08
C GLU A 93 -12.19 -1.06 4.19
N PHE A 94 -12.50 -1.87 5.20
CA PHE A 94 -13.88 -2.19 5.50
C PHE A 94 -14.55 -1.03 6.22
N THR A 95 -15.74 -0.66 5.77
CA THR A 95 -16.55 0.37 6.43
C THR A 95 -16.93 -0.04 7.86
N ARG A 96 -16.99 -1.35 8.13
CA ARG A 96 -17.15 -1.92 9.46
C ARG A 96 -16.16 -3.06 9.64
N SER A 97 -15.51 -3.13 10.80
CA SER A 97 -14.63 -4.25 11.12
C SER A 97 -15.38 -5.57 11.01
N MET A 98 -14.78 -6.53 10.31
CA MET A 98 -15.36 -7.86 10.13
C MET A 98 -14.72 -8.89 11.05
N THR A 99 -15.55 -9.78 11.58
CA THR A 99 -15.08 -10.92 12.37
C THR A 99 -14.63 -12.05 11.45
N ILE A 100 -13.61 -12.78 11.89
CA ILE A 100 -13.08 -13.93 11.17
C ILE A 100 -13.66 -15.20 11.82
N PRO A 101 -14.40 -16.04 11.08
CA PRO A 101 -14.93 -17.30 11.60
C PRO A 101 -13.81 -18.16 12.18
N GLY A 102 -14.04 -18.67 13.40
CA GLY A 102 -13.07 -19.50 14.11
C GLY A 102 -11.90 -18.74 14.76
N GLN A 103 -11.82 -17.42 14.61
CA GLN A 103 -10.78 -16.60 15.24
C GLN A 103 -11.39 -15.54 16.17
N THR A 104 -10.97 -15.53 17.43
CA THR A 104 -11.53 -14.63 18.45
C THR A 104 -10.65 -13.41 18.71
N ASP A 105 -9.37 -13.49 18.38
CA ASP A 105 -8.31 -12.55 18.74
C ASP A 105 -7.90 -11.61 17.60
N CYS A 106 -8.50 -11.74 16.41
CA CYS A 106 -8.23 -10.85 15.28
C CYS A 106 -9.51 -10.34 14.60
N THR A 107 -9.35 -9.28 13.81
CA THR A 107 -10.41 -8.70 12.99
C THR A 107 -9.86 -8.32 11.62
N ALA A 108 -10.69 -8.48 10.60
CA ALA A 108 -10.37 -7.99 9.27
C ALA A 108 -10.68 -6.49 9.20
N LYS A 109 -9.70 -5.70 8.74
CA LYS A 109 -9.86 -4.23 8.60
C LYS A 109 -9.73 -3.75 7.16
N ALA A 110 -9.03 -4.49 6.32
CA ALA A 110 -8.83 -4.09 4.93
C ALA A 110 -8.76 -5.31 4.01
N ILE A 111 -8.90 -5.03 2.72
CA ILE A 111 -8.79 -5.98 1.62
C ILE A 111 -8.03 -5.33 0.48
N SER A 112 -7.16 -6.08 -0.17
CA SER A 112 -6.61 -5.71 -1.46
C SER A 112 -7.15 -6.66 -2.52
N ALA A 113 -7.58 -6.14 -3.66
CA ALA A 113 -8.08 -6.93 -4.78
C ALA A 113 -7.26 -6.64 -6.03
N VAL A 114 -6.93 -7.69 -6.77
CA VAL A 114 -6.24 -7.59 -8.05
C VAL A 114 -7.25 -7.70 -9.18
N MET A 115 -7.16 -6.77 -10.12
CA MET A 115 -8.00 -6.75 -11.31
C MET A 115 -7.22 -7.06 -12.58
N ASP A 116 -7.88 -7.79 -13.48
CA ASP A 116 -7.38 -7.99 -14.85
C ASP A 116 -7.70 -6.81 -15.78
N SER A 117 -7.20 -6.88 -17.02
CA SER A 117 -7.43 -5.84 -18.03
C SER A 117 -8.88 -5.72 -18.51
N LYS A 118 -9.72 -6.72 -18.24
CA LYS A 118 -11.15 -6.74 -18.58
C LYS A 118 -12.03 -6.16 -17.46
N GLY A 119 -11.45 -5.90 -16.29
CA GLY A 119 -12.18 -5.36 -15.15
C GLY A 119 -12.82 -6.42 -14.26
N HIS A 120 -12.28 -7.64 -14.27
CA HIS A 120 -12.65 -8.70 -13.33
C HIS A 120 -11.70 -8.77 -12.16
N ILE A 121 -12.21 -9.09 -10.97
CA ILE A 121 -11.40 -9.41 -9.80
C ILE A 121 -10.88 -10.83 -9.95
N ILE A 122 -9.56 -10.98 -9.99
CA ILE A 122 -8.89 -12.27 -10.21
C ILE A 122 -8.18 -12.80 -8.97
N ASP A 123 -7.88 -11.93 -7.99
CA ASP A 123 -7.30 -12.31 -6.71
C ASP A 123 -7.69 -11.31 -5.62
N SER A 124 -7.65 -11.73 -4.36
CA SER A 124 -7.87 -10.86 -3.22
C SER A 124 -7.16 -11.34 -1.96
N THR A 125 -6.61 -10.39 -1.21
CA THR A 125 -5.92 -10.63 0.06
C THR A 125 -6.61 -9.89 1.18
N LEU A 126 -6.96 -10.62 2.23
CA LEU A 126 -7.51 -10.06 3.45
C LEU A 126 -6.40 -9.61 4.39
N HIS A 127 -6.52 -8.40 4.92
CA HIS A 127 -5.60 -7.86 5.92
C HIS A 127 -6.26 -7.89 7.30
N VAL A 128 -5.57 -8.54 8.24
CA VAL A 128 -6.09 -8.85 9.58
C VAL A 128 -5.21 -8.23 10.66
N TRP A 129 -5.86 -7.75 11.73
CA TRP A 129 -5.18 -7.15 12.88
C TRP A 129 -5.57 -7.87 14.17
N PRO A 130 -4.65 -8.01 15.13
CA PRO A 130 -4.99 -8.44 16.47
C PRO A 130 -5.98 -7.47 17.14
N LYS A 131 -6.92 -8.00 17.90
CA LYS A 131 -7.82 -7.22 18.75
C LYS A 131 -7.03 -6.65 19.94
N GLY A 132 -7.28 -5.39 20.28
CA GLY A 132 -6.64 -4.71 21.41
C GLY A 132 -5.32 -4.01 21.10
N LEU A 133 -4.87 -4.03 19.83
CA LEU A 133 -3.70 -3.28 19.35
C LEU A 133 -4.08 -2.12 18.40
N SER A 134 -5.32 -1.64 18.45
CA SER A 134 -5.69 -0.38 17.77
C SER A 134 -5.41 0.79 18.70
N GLU A 135 -4.52 1.68 18.27
CA GLU A 135 -4.31 3.04 18.81
C GLU A 135 -5.64 3.80 18.99
#